data_AF-A0A544QSU1-F1
#
_entry.id   AF-A0A544QSU1-F1
#
_cell.length_a   1.000
_cell.length_b   1.000
_cell.length_c   1.000
_cell.angle_alpha   90.00
_cell.angle_beta   90.00
_cell.angle_gamma   90.00
#
_symmetry.space_group_name_H-M   'P 1'
#
loop_
_entity.id
_entity.type
_entity.pdbx_description
1 polymer ?
#
loop_
_entity_poly.entity_id
_entity_poly.type
_entity_poly.pdbx_seq_one_letter_code
_entity_poly.pdbx_strand_id
1 'polypeptide(L)'
;MSASAAKSLTRGRIVAIGRDLDTTVINPTESETPVQDALDTIADAGGRIYLPPGIVRDRGPVRPHPNTGIYGFGMNVSVLKITQPNTDGIRFDRSQRANRVQLDGFELRGPGSDAASGVAIHFRDNGTDPVSDPADFTIGRLYCWAWNNTVYRVDEGVGPFQCRHDFLRMDDCDAGDAEALIEWRSTYGPANWFGTIVAYPSATQSGTNSDLLYQRGGELSIGDITTGTTTGRLVDTQNGRLHVGRLHYEPVGQRTVPQSLVRIGRNGATRFDDVLVDSEAVQYVYELGEGAGNAVLFGPAGGRGTVRRNVVNVSGQLDADRSSWYFGRVADVDVTGSSGTGSLRVMGTAGQGRG
;
A
#
# COMPACT_ATOMS: atom_id res chain seq x y z
N MET A 1 6.61 -31.06 -1.21
CA MET A 1 8.05 -30.76 -1.39
C MET A 1 8.84 -32.02 -1.10
N SER A 2 9.76 -32.42 -1.97
CA SER A 2 10.59 -33.63 -1.74
C SER A 2 11.61 -33.39 -0.61
N ALA A 3 12.11 -34.47 0.01
CA ALA A 3 13.13 -34.38 1.06
C ALA A 3 14.44 -33.72 0.57
N SER A 4 14.77 -33.84 -0.72
CA SER A 4 15.93 -33.18 -1.33
C SER A 4 15.74 -31.67 -1.46
N ALA A 5 14.55 -31.20 -1.85
CA ALA A 5 14.25 -29.76 -1.94
C ALA A 5 14.29 -29.07 -0.56
N ALA A 6 13.70 -29.70 0.46
CA ALA A 6 13.77 -29.18 1.83
C ALA A 6 15.22 -29.10 2.35
N LYS A 7 16.06 -30.10 2.01
CA LYS A 7 17.49 -30.11 2.34
C LYS A 7 18.27 -29.01 1.61
N SER A 8 17.88 -28.64 0.38
CA SER A 8 18.48 -27.52 -0.35
C SER A 8 18.14 -26.17 0.29
N LEU A 9 16.87 -25.96 0.65
CA LEU A 9 16.43 -24.71 1.31
C LEU A 9 17.12 -24.49 2.65
N THR A 10 17.23 -25.53 3.49
CA THR A 10 17.95 -25.46 4.77
C THR A 10 19.45 -25.23 4.63
N ARG A 11 20.02 -25.42 3.44
CA ARG A 11 21.41 -25.10 3.09
C ARG A 11 21.58 -23.72 2.46
N GLY A 12 20.55 -22.88 2.51
CA GLY A 12 20.62 -21.53 1.95
C GLY A 12 20.51 -21.48 0.42
N ARG A 13 19.97 -22.52 -0.23
CA ARG A 13 19.76 -22.53 -1.69
C ARG A 13 18.34 -22.12 -2.05
N ILE A 14 18.17 -21.42 -3.16
CA ILE A 14 16.84 -21.17 -3.74
C ILE A 14 16.40 -22.43 -4.47
N VAL A 15 15.13 -22.78 -4.36
CA VAL A 15 14.55 -23.92 -5.09
C VAL A 15 13.44 -23.41 -5.99
N ALA A 16 13.59 -23.57 -7.30
CA ALA A 16 12.56 -23.35 -8.29
C ALA A 16 11.86 -24.67 -8.62
N ILE A 17 10.53 -24.67 -8.66
CA ILE A 17 9.70 -25.82 -9.02
C ILE A 17 8.75 -25.39 -10.14
N GLY A 18 8.98 -25.91 -11.33
CA GLY A 18 8.12 -25.71 -12.49
C GLY A 18 6.75 -26.39 -12.33
N ARG A 19 5.78 -26.00 -13.17
CA ARG A 19 4.45 -26.63 -13.18
C ARG A 19 4.48 -28.10 -13.58
N ASP A 20 5.46 -28.47 -14.39
CA ASP A 20 5.84 -29.84 -14.77
C ASP A 20 6.49 -30.64 -13.63
N LEU A 21 6.73 -30.00 -12.47
CA LEU A 21 7.42 -30.53 -11.28
C LEU A 21 8.94 -30.63 -11.45
N ASP A 22 9.50 -30.06 -12.51
CA ASP A 22 10.95 -29.95 -12.65
C ASP A 22 11.51 -29.03 -11.56
N THR A 23 12.56 -29.50 -10.91
CA THR A 23 13.14 -28.82 -9.75
C THR A 23 14.55 -28.35 -10.08
N THR A 24 14.77 -27.04 -9.98
CA THR A 24 16.08 -26.42 -10.14
C THR A 24 16.55 -25.83 -8.82
N VAL A 25 17.82 -26.09 -8.46
CA VAL A 25 18.44 -25.58 -7.23
C VAL A 25 19.48 -24.55 -7.59
N ILE A 26 19.37 -23.35 -7.02
CA ILE A 26 20.25 -22.22 -7.33
C ILE A 26 21.07 -21.86 -6.09
N ASN A 27 22.37 -21.65 -6.31
CA ASN A 27 23.24 -21.06 -5.31
C ASN A 27 23.12 -19.53 -5.33
N PRO A 28 22.67 -18.88 -4.25
CA PRO A 28 22.59 -17.42 -4.22
C PRO A 28 23.94 -16.72 -4.35
N THR A 29 25.07 -17.43 -4.20
CA THR A 29 26.41 -16.85 -4.28
C THR A 29 27.05 -16.95 -5.66
N GLU A 30 26.42 -17.63 -6.61
CA GLU A 30 26.99 -17.84 -7.96
C GLU A 30 26.54 -16.79 -8.97
N SER A 31 25.60 -15.92 -8.59
CA SER A 31 25.05 -14.86 -9.44
C SER A 31 24.77 -13.61 -8.61
N GLU A 32 24.79 -12.44 -9.27
CA GLU A 32 24.34 -11.18 -8.68
C GLU A 32 22.81 -11.08 -8.65
N THR A 33 22.09 -11.89 -9.44
CA THR A 33 20.62 -11.85 -9.58
C THR A 33 19.95 -13.22 -9.33
N PRO A 34 20.29 -13.93 -8.23
CA PRO A 34 19.91 -15.33 -8.06
C PRO A 34 18.39 -15.57 -7.95
N VAL A 35 17.60 -14.57 -7.57
CA VAL A 35 16.13 -14.68 -7.54
C VAL A 35 15.56 -14.53 -8.95
N GLN A 36 16.09 -13.60 -9.73
CA GLN A 36 15.70 -13.46 -11.14
C GLN A 36 16.06 -14.71 -11.92
N ASP A 37 17.27 -15.23 -11.74
CA ASP A 37 17.74 -16.45 -12.41
C ASP A 37 16.81 -17.63 -12.10
N ALA A 38 16.33 -17.73 -10.85
CA ALA A 38 15.37 -18.75 -10.43
C ALA A 38 14.02 -18.63 -11.14
N LEU A 39 13.49 -17.41 -11.25
CA LEU A 39 12.26 -17.15 -11.99
C LEU A 39 12.42 -17.48 -13.47
N ASP A 40 13.58 -17.19 -14.05
CA ASP A 40 13.86 -17.45 -15.46
C ASP A 40 13.87 -18.96 -15.78
N THR A 41 14.28 -19.81 -14.84
CA THR A 41 14.21 -21.28 -15.01
C THR A 41 12.79 -21.83 -15.10
N ILE A 42 11.79 -21.07 -14.65
CA ILE A 42 10.36 -21.47 -14.67
C ILE A 42 9.51 -20.54 -15.52
N ALA A 43 10.12 -19.68 -16.35
CA ALA A 43 9.41 -18.66 -17.11
C ALA A 43 8.37 -19.26 -18.08
N ASP A 44 8.76 -20.30 -18.81
CA ASP A 44 7.90 -20.91 -19.85
C ASP A 44 6.79 -21.79 -19.25
N ALA A 45 7.12 -22.61 -18.24
CA ALA A 45 6.16 -23.52 -17.61
C ALA A 45 5.25 -22.82 -16.58
N GLY A 46 5.68 -21.68 -16.05
CA GLY A 46 5.21 -21.15 -14.78
C GLY A 46 5.66 -22.03 -13.61
N GLY A 47 5.28 -21.66 -12.38
CA GLY A 47 5.69 -22.41 -11.20
C GLY A 47 5.90 -21.55 -9.97
N ARG A 48 6.77 -21.99 -9.07
CA ARG A 48 7.08 -21.29 -7.81
C ARG A 48 8.56 -21.38 -7.50
N ILE A 49 9.12 -20.31 -6.99
CA ILE A 49 10.43 -20.32 -6.34
C ILE A 49 10.25 -20.21 -4.82
N TYR A 50 11.12 -20.90 -4.09
CA TYR A 50 11.17 -20.88 -2.63
C TYR A 50 12.49 -20.28 -2.20
N LEU A 51 12.41 -19.17 -1.46
CA LEU A 51 13.54 -18.54 -0.80
C LEU A 51 13.92 -19.37 0.43
N PRO A 52 15.23 -19.62 0.66
CA PRO A 52 15.68 -20.27 1.88
C PRO A 52 15.46 -19.37 3.10
N PRO A 53 15.52 -19.91 4.33
CA PRO A 53 15.73 -19.10 5.52
C PRO A 53 17.07 -18.35 5.43
N GLY A 54 17.10 -17.12 5.93
CA GLY A 54 18.23 -16.21 5.84
C GLY A 54 18.08 -15.16 4.74
N ILE A 55 19.20 -14.49 4.43
CA ILE A 55 19.24 -13.36 3.48
C ILE A 55 19.76 -13.84 2.13
N VAL A 56 18.90 -13.79 1.12
CA VAL A 56 19.28 -13.83 -0.29
C VAL A 56 19.51 -12.40 -0.77
N ARG A 57 20.69 -12.15 -1.36
CA ARG A 57 21.03 -10.85 -1.94
C ARG A 57 20.78 -10.92 -3.45
N ASP A 58 20.03 -9.96 -3.96
CA ASP A 58 19.78 -9.79 -5.39
C ASP A 58 20.13 -8.35 -5.77
N ARG A 59 20.74 -8.16 -6.93
CA ARG A 59 21.07 -6.84 -7.45
C ARG A 59 19.81 -6.08 -7.89
N GLY A 60 18.78 -6.80 -8.32
CA GLY A 60 17.47 -6.25 -8.69
C GLY A 60 17.44 -5.47 -10.00
N PRO A 61 16.24 -5.04 -10.45
CA PRO A 61 14.95 -5.40 -9.87
C PRO A 61 14.54 -6.82 -10.30
N VAL A 62 13.80 -7.51 -9.44
CA VAL A 62 13.20 -8.81 -9.72
C VAL A 62 11.93 -8.61 -10.54
N ARG A 63 11.79 -9.33 -11.65
CA ARG A 63 10.67 -9.22 -12.60
C ARG A 63 9.96 -10.56 -12.76
N PRO A 64 8.95 -10.86 -11.95
CA PRO A 64 8.17 -12.09 -12.05
C PRO A 64 7.57 -12.28 -13.45
N HIS A 65 7.48 -13.54 -13.86
CA HIS A 65 6.82 -13.95 -15.10
C HIS A 65 5.35 -14.28 -14.84
N PRO A 66 4.48 -14.28 -15.87
CA PRO A 66 3.13 -14.83 -15.78
C PRO A 66 3.08 -16.21 -15.11
N ASN A 67 2.11 -16.43 -14.23
CA ASN A 67 1.90 -17.71 -13.54
C ASN A 67 3.10 -18.21 -12.69
N THR A 68 3.90 -17.28 -12.16
CA THR A 68 5.00 -17.60 -11.23
C THR A 68 4.71 -17.10 -9.81
N GLY A 69 5.49 -17.55 -8.83
CA GLY A 69 5.42 -16.97 -7.50
C GLY A 69 6.70 -17.11 -6.70
N ILE A 70 6.86 -16.24 -5.71
CA ILE A 70 7.99 -16.19 -4.78
C ILE A 70 7.47 -16.46 -3.39
N TYR A 71 8.01 -17.50 -2.75
CA TYR A 71 7.58 -17.97 -1.44
C TYR A 71 8.74 -18.00 -0.45
N GLY A 72 8.52 -17.53 0.77
CA GLY A 72 9.47 -17.69 1.87
C GLY A 72 8.90 -18.48 3.05
N PHE A 73 9.70 -18.63 4.09
CA PHE A 73 9.35 -19.35 5.32
C PHE A 73 8.64 -18.50 6.38
N GLY A 74 8.40 -17.22 6.08
CA GLY A 74 7.79 -16.25 6.98
C GLY A 74 8.47 -14.88 6.88
N MET A 75 7.72 -13.83 7.24
CA MET A 75 8.27 -12.49 7.44
C MET A 75 9.43 -12.57 8.46
N ASN A 76 10.58 -11.96 8.15
CA ASN A 76 11.84 -12.03 8.92
C ASN A 76 12.56 -13.39 8.95
N VAL A 77 12.03 -14.43 8.32
CA VAL A 77 12.70 -15.74 8.21
C VAL A 77 13.43 -15.86 6.88
N SER A 78 12.72 -15.59 5.78
CA SER A 78 13.28 -15.49 4.44
C SER A 78 13.34 -14.02 4.04
N VAL A 79 14.51 -13.56 3.65
CA VAL A 79 14.75 -12.15 3.28
C VAL A 79 15.29 -12.10 1.86
N LEU A 80 14.58 -11.38 0.98
CA LEU A 80 15.09 -10.92 -0.31
C LEU A 80 15.63 -9.50 -0.11
N LYS A 81 16.95 -9.33 -0.10
CA LYS A 81 17.60 -8.02 -0.04
C LYS A 81 17.99 -7.55 -1.43
N ILE A 82 17.45 -6.39 -1.82
CA ILE A 82 17.86 -5.66 -3.01
C ILE A 82 19.09 -4.84 -2.66
N THR A 83 20.17 -5.05 -3.39
CA THR A 83 21.50 -4.53 -3.02
C THR A 83 21.92 -3.31 -3.83
N GLN A 84 21.40 -3.12 -5.03
CA GLN A 84 21.73 -1.97 -5.85
C GLN A 84 20.93 -0.73 -5.41
N PRO A 85 21.59 0.41 -5.10
CA PRO A 85 20.89 1.67 -4.88
C PRO A 85 20.06 2.12 -6.09
N ASN A 86 19.07 2.99 -5.87
CA ASN A 86 18.19 3.54 -6.91
C ASN A 86 17.49 2.48 -7.78
N THR A 87 17.30 1.27 -7.23
CA THR A 87 16.74 0.13 -7.94
C THR A 87 15.47 -0.32 -7.27
N ASP A 88 14.45 -0.65 -8.06
CA ASP A 88 13.19 -1.18 -7.54
C ASP A 88 13.40 -2.58 -6.96
N GLY A 89 12.48 -3.02 -6.11
CA GLY A 89 12.50 -4.38 -5.60
C GLY A 89 11.92 -5.38 -6.59
N ILE A 90 10.59 -5.45 -6.62
CA ILE A 90 9.81 -6.25 -7.54
C ILE A 90 9.15 -5.31 -8.53
N ARG A 91 9.42 -5.50 -9.82
CA ARG A 91 8.92 -4.65 -10.89
C ARG A 91 8.09 -5.46 -11.88
N PHE A 92 6.89 -4.95 -12.18
CA PHE A 92 5.99 -5.45 -13.20
C PHE A 92 5.99 -4.47 -14.38
N ASP A 93 6.96 -4.64 -15.29
CA ASP A 93 7.16 -3.79 -16.48
C ASP A 93 7.31 -4.58 -17.79
N ARG A 94 7.16 -5.91 -17.76
CA ARG A 94 7.33 -6.78 -18.94
C ARG A 94 6.29 -6.50 -20.02
N SER A 95 6.69 -6.60 -21.29
CA SER A 95 5.82 -6.38 -22.46
C SER A 95 4.58 -7.29 -22.44
N GLN A 96 4.77 -8.57 -22.14
CA GLN A 96 3.70 -9.41 -21.64
C GLN A 96 3.55 -9.13 -20.14
N ARG A 97 2.63 -8.23 -19.82
CA ARG A 97 2.34 -7.84 -18.44
C ARG A 97 2.00 -9.08 -17.60
N ALA A 98 2.50 -9.08 -16.36
CA ALA A 98 2.44 -10.23 -15.49
C ALA A 98 1.02 -10.46 -14.98
N ASN A 99 0.57 -11.71 -14.97
CA ASN A 99 -0.72 -12.11 -14.38
C ASN A 99 -0.58 -13.41 -13.60
N ARG A 100 -1.49 -13.64 -12.64
CA ARG A 100 -1.48 -14.81 -11.74
C ARG A 100 -0.15 -14.96 -11.00
N VAL A 101 0.41 -13.85 -10.55
CA VAL A 101 1.65 -13.81 -9.76
C VAL A 101 1.34 -13.93 -8.27
N GLN A 102 2.17 -14.69 -7.55
CA GLN A 102 2.01 -14.90 -6.10
C GLN A 102 3.26 -14.47 -5.34
N LEU A 103 3.12 -13.67 -4.29
CA LEU A 103 4.21 -13.24 -3.42
C LEU A 103 3.81 -13.51 -1.97
N ASP A 104 4.50 -14.39 -1.24
CA ASP A 104 4.08 -14.72 0.13
C ASP A 104 5.24 -15.14 1.06
N GLY A 105 5.17 -14.69 2.31
CA GLY A 105 5.94 -15.25 3.40
C GLY A 105 7.42 -14.84 3.40
N PHE A 106 7.77 -13.64 2.94
CA PHE A 106 9.14 -13.15 3.00
C PHE A 106 9.22 -11.65 3.28
N GLU A 107 10.40 -11.23 3.71
CA GLU A 107 10.77 -9.83 3.81
C GLU A 107 11.40 -9.35 2.49
N LEU A 108 10.88 -8.26 1.93
CA LEU A 108 11.50 -7.53 0.83
C LEU A 108 12.27 -6.33 1.39
N ARG A 109 13.58 -6.48 1.48
CA ARG A 109 14.49 -5.51 2.10
C ARG A 109 15.13 -4.61 1.06
N GLY A 110 15.04 -3.30 1.27
CA GLY A 110 15.72 -2.30 0.44
C GLY A 110 17.24 -2.28 0.65
N PRO A 111 17.95 -1.38 -0.05
CA PRO A 111 19.41 -1.28 0.05
C PRO A 111 19.89 -0.91 1.47
N GLY A 112 19.06 -0.20 2.24
CA GLY A 112 19.28 0.20 3.63
C GLY A 112 18.81 1.64 3.87
N SER A 113 18.64 2.05 5.14
CA SER A 113 18.14 3.37 5.55
C SER A 113 18.95 4.55 5.01
N ASP A 114 20.24 4.35 4.74
CA ASP A 114 21.16 5.43 4.32
C ASP A 114 21.40 5.43 2.79
N ALA A 115 20.69 4.58 2.05
CA ALA A 115 20.83 4.45 0.61
C ALA A 115 19.52 4.77 -0.10
N ALA A 116 19.60 5.59 -1.14
CA ALA A 116 18.46 5.81 -2.02
C ALA A 116 17.99 4.49 -2.65
N SER A 117 16.68 4.30 -2.72
CA SER A 117 16.05 3.13 -3.33
C SER A 117 15.13 3.51 -4.48
N GLY A 118 14.80 2.52 -5.32
CA GLY A 118 13.60 2.61 -6.14
C GLY A 118 12.35 2.27 -5.32
N VAL A 119 11.28 1.90 -6.01
CA VAL A 119 10.02 1.45 -5.41
C VAL A 119 10.11 -0.03 -5.02
N ALA A 120 9.61 -0.42 -3.84
CA ALA A 120 9.69 -1.83 -3.41
C ALA A 120 8.87 -2.77 -4.32
N ILE A 121 7.62 -2.42 -4.62
CA ILE A 121 6.71 -3.14 -5.52
C ILE A 121 6.14 -2.14 -6.51
N HIS A 122 6.48 -2.31 -7.79
CA HIS A 122 6.22 -1.31 -8.83
C HIS A 122 5.48 -1.90 -10.02
N PHE A 123 4.22 -1.52 -10.19
CA PHE A 123 3.44 -1.74 -11.40
C PHE A 123 3.66 -0.57 -12.32
N ARG A 124 4.60 -0.74 -13.25
CA ARG A 124 5.13 0.34 -14.06
C ARG A 124 4.46 0.34 -15.42
N ASP A 125 4.11 1.53 -15.93
CA ASP A 125 3.66 1.62 -17.30
C ASP A 125 4.81 1.27 -18.27
N ASN A 126 4.46 0.54 -19.31
CA ASN A 126 5.37 0.09 -20.35
C ASN A 126 4.83 0.42 -21.76
N GLY A 127 3.79 1.25 -21.85
CA GLY A 127 3.20 1.71 -23.11
C GLY A 127 2.42 0.64 -23.87
N THR A 128 2.15 -0.52 -23.27
CA THR A 128 1.30 -1.56 -23.87
C THR A 128 -0.18 -1.31 -23.62
N ASP A 129 -1.03 -1.92 -24.46
CA ASP A 129 -2.48 -1.76 -24.38
C ASP A 129 -3.05 -2.22 -23.02
N PRO A 130 -3.95 -1.43 -22.40
CA PRO A 130 -4.75 -1.78 -21.22
C PRO A 130 -5.30 -3.21 -21.14
N VAL A 131 -5.62 -3.83 -22.27
CA VAL A 131 -6.14 -5.21 -22.33
C VAL A 131 -5.17 -6.24 -21.73
N SER A 132 -3.88 -5.90 -21.67
CA SER A 132 -2.83 -6.75 -21.13
C SER A 132 -2.59 -6.55 -19.64
N ASP A 133 -3.33 -5.68 -18.97
CA ASP A 133 -3.02 -5.25 -17.61
C ASP A 133 -2.74 -6.32 -16.57
N PRO A 134 -1.94 -5.99 -15.54
CA PRO A 134 -1.59 -6.94 -14.50
C PRO A 134 -2.86 -7.44 -13.80
N ALA A 135 -3.05 -8.76 -13.76
CA ALA A 135 -4.29 -9.37 -13.28
C ALA A 135 -4.04 -10.53 -12.32
N ASP A 136 -5.01 -10.80 -11.44
CA ASP A 136 -5.06 -11.99 -10.59
C ASP A 136 -3.86 -12.15 -9.64
N PHE A 137 -3.38 -11.06 -9.04
CA PHE A 137 -2.27 -11.13 -8.08
C PHE A 137 -2.74 -11.64 -6.73
N THR A 138 -1.95 -12.51 -6.11
CA THR A 138 -2.12 -12.90 -4.69
C THR A 138 -0.85 -12.52 -3.93
N ILE A 139 -0.94 -11.46 -3.15
CA ILE A 139 0.12 -11.00 -2.28
C ILE A 139 -0.27 -11.38 -0.85
N GLY A 140 0.36 -12.40 -0.30
CA GLY A 140 0.06 -12.92 1.04
C GLY A 140 0.63 -12.02 2.13
N ARG A 141 1.50 -12.59 2.96
CA ARG A 141 2.18 -11.86 4.05
C ARG A 141 3.52 -11.31 3.56
N LEU A 142 3.55 -10.03 3.21
CA LEU A 142 4.78 -9.33 2.83
C LEU A 142 5.21 -8.32 3.90
N TYR A 143 6.52 -8.29 4.12
CA TYR A 143 7.16 -7.31 4.98
C TYR A 143 8.21 -6.52 4.20
N CYS A 144 7.97 -5.24 3.98
CA CYS A 144 8.90 -4.32 3.35
C CYS A 144 9.69 -3.57 4.43
N TRP A 145 11.02 -3.57 4.32
CA TRP A 145 11.89 -2.94 5.31
C TRP A 145 12.99 -2.12 4.65
N ALA A 146 13.28 -0.94 5.21
CA ALA A 146 14.39 -0.05 4.82
C ALA A 146 14.34 0.39 3.33
N TRP A 147 13.16 0.87 2.89
CA TRP A 147 12.95 1.47 1.57
C TRP A 147 12.83 2.99 1.67
N ASN A 148 13.59 3.72 0.87
CA ASN A 148 13.62 5.19 0.87
C ASN A 148 12.99 5.77 -0.40
N ASN A 149 11.78 5.28 -0.68
CA ASN A 149 10.87 5.70 -1.74
C ASN A 149 9.47 5.13 -1.40
N THR A 150 8.49 5.30 -2.29
CA THR A 150 7.23 4.55 -2.24
C THR A 150 7.49 3.04 -2.12
N VAL A 151 6.76 2.36 -1.24
CA VAL A 151 6.80 0.90 -1.09
C VAL A 151 5.96 0.25 -2.18
N TYR A 152 4.75 0.72 -2.42
CA TYR A 152 3.84 0.13 -3.40
C TYR A 152 3.36 1.19 -4.38
N ARG A 153 3.82 1.13 -5.65
CA ARG A 153 3.41 2.09 -6.69
C ARG A 153 2.70 1.39 -7.84
N VAL A 154 1.56 1.94 -8.21
CA VAL A 154 0.92 1.71 -9.50
C VAL A 154 0.98 3.01 -10.29
N ASP A 155 1.67 2.97 -11.42
CA ASP A 155 1.80 4.12 -12.31
C ASP A 155 0.46 4.47 -12.99
N GLU A 156 0.38 5.73 -13.43
CA GLU A 156 -0.68 6.15 -14.34
C GLU A 156 -0.60 5.34 -15.65
N GLY A 157 -1.75 4.94 -16.20
CA GLY A 157 -1.80 4.06 -17.38
C GLY A 157 -1.68 2.55 -17.07
N VAL A 158 -1.50 2.18 -15.80
CA VAL A 158 -1.56 0.78 -15.36
C VAL A 158 -2.79 0.57 -14.49
N GLY A 159 -3.62 -0.42 -14.82
CA GLY A 159 -4.84 -0.77 -14.10
C GLY A 159 -4.84 -2.20 -13.59
N PRO A 160 -4.09 -2.52 -12.52
CA PRO A 160 -4.16 -3.83 -11.93
C PRO A 160 -5.60 -4.14 -11.51
N PHE A 161 -6.05 -5.37 -11.78
CA PHE A 161 -7.42 -5.77 -11.47
C PHE A 161 -7.46 -7.15 -10.82
N GLN A 162 -8.45 -7.35 -9.94
CA GLN A 162 -8.64 -8.60 -9.19
C GLN A 162 -7.42 -8.99 -8.33
N CYS A 163 -6.67 -8.01 -7.82
CA CYS A 163 -5.51 -8.26 -6.96
C CYS A 163 -5.94 -8.35 -5.49
N ARG A 164 -5.42 -9.34 -4.76
CA ARG A 164 -5.64 -9.50 -3.31
C ARG A 164 -4.34 -9.43 -2.55
N HIS A 165 -4.32 -8.59 -1.53
CA HIS A 165 -3.21 -8.41 -0.60
C HIS A 165 -3.70 -8.78 0.79
N ASP A 166 -3.20 -9.85 1.39
CA ASP A 166 -3.67 -10.29 2.71
C ASP A 166 -3.08 -9.41 3.81
N PHE A 167 -1.76 -9.19 3.78
CA PHE A 167 -1.05 -8.44 4.81
C PHE A 167 0.21 -7.76 4.25
N LEU A 168 0.26 -6.43 4.33
CA LEU A 168 1.43 -5.63 3.97
C LEU A 168 1.94 -4.88 5.21
N ARG A 169 3.20 -5.16 5.60
CA ARG A 169 3.90 -4.42 6.64
C ARG A 169 5.05 -3.61 6.06
N MET A 170 5.23 -2.39 6.56
CA MET A 170 6.26 -1.45 6.14
C MET A 170 6.94 -0.87 7.37
N ASP A 171 8.19 -1.24 7.63
CA ASP A 171 8.93 -0.68 8.77
C ASP A 171 10.20 0.00 8.28
N ASP A 172 10.58 1.11 8.91
CA ASP A 172 11.77 1.90 8.56
C ASP A 172 11.81 2.28 7.07
N CYS A 173 10.62 2.48 6.49
CA CYS A 173 10.47 3.01 5.14
C CYS A 173 10.24 4.52 5.20
N ASP A 174 10.79 5.24 4.24
CA ASP A 174 10.69 6.69 4.11
C ASP A 174 10.20 7.00 2.68
N ALA A 175 9.05 7.68 2.56
CA ALA A 175 8.50 8.02 1.26
C ALA A 175 9.42 8.96 0.46
N GLY A 176 10.35 9.67 1.11
CA GLY A 176 11.24 10.62 0.43
C GLY A 176 10.45 11.78 -0.20
N ASP A 177 10.76 12.07 -1.46
CA ASP A 177 10.05 13.07 -2.27
C ASP A 177 8.79 12.51 -2.94
N ALA A 178 8.41 11.26 -2.65
CA ALA A 178 7.18 10.67 -3.15
C ALA A 178 5.95 11.21 -2.41
N GLU A 179 4.77 11.03 -3.00
CA GLU A 179 3.51 11.51 -2.40
C GLU A 179 3.10 10.66 -1.19
N ALA A 180 3.46 9.38 -1.18
CA ALA A 180 3.13 8.44 -0.11
C ALA A 180 3.94 7.12 -0.17
N LEU A 181 3.88 6.31 0.88
CA LEU A 181 4.38 4.94 0.91
C LEU A 181 3.61 4.00 -0.04
N ILE A 182 2.32 4.27 -0.26
CA ILE A 182 1.49 3.59 -1.24
C ILE A 182 0.93 4.63 -2.20
N GLU A 183 1.28 4.51 -3.47
CA GLU A 183 0.77 5.38 -4.53
C GLU A 183 -0.02 4.57 -5.55
N TRP A 184 -1.32 4.83 -5.62
CA TRP A 184 -2.22 4.21 -6.58
C TRP A 184 -2.64 5.26 -7.60
N ARG A 185 -1.88 5.41 -8.69
CA ARG A 185 -2.10 6.45 -9.71
C ARG A 185 -2.94 5.98 -10.91
N SER A 186 -3.50 4.78 -10.77
CA SER A 186 -4.25 4.10 -11.81
C SER A 186 -5.57 4.79 -12.15
N THR A 187 -5.87 4.97 -13.44
CA THR A 187 -7.13 5.59 -13.89
C THR A 187 -8.31 4.62 -13.95
N TYR A 188 -8.06 3.31 -13.97
CA TYR A 188 -9.06 2.23 -13.92
C TYR A 188 -8.44 0.98 -13.28
N GLY A 189 -9.22 0.10 -12.68
CA GLY A 189 -8.67 -1.10 -12.04
C GLY A 189 -9.60 -1.59 -10.95
N PRO A 190 -10.60 -2.43 -11.30
CA PRO A 190 -11.62 -2.84 -10.36
C PRO A 190 -11.13 -3.95 -9.42
N ALA A 191 -11.81 -4.06 -8.27
CA ALA A 191 -11.72 -5.20 -7.36
C ALA A 191 -10.31 -5.48 -6.79
N ASN A 192 -9.60 -4.43 -6.38
CA ASN A 192 -8.35 -4.58 -5.64
C ASN A 192 -8.59 -4.49 -4.14
N TRP A 193 -8.02 -5.42 -3.39
CA TRP A 193 -8.24 -5.55 -1.95
C TRP A 193 -6.93 -5.63 -1.18
N PHE A 194 -6.89 -4.94 -0.05
CA PHE A 194 -5.88 -5.07 1.00
C PHE A 194 -6.56 -5.48 2.31
N GLY A 195 -6.16 -6.57 2.92
CA GLY A 195 -6.67 -7.00 4.22
C GLY A 195 -6.19 -6.08 5.31
N THR A 196 -4.89 -6.13 5.59
CA THR A 196 -4.29 -5.28 6.62
C THR A 196 -3.03 -4.61 6.09
N ILE A 197 -2.92 -3.32 6.35
CA ILE A 197 -1.73 -2.50 6.12
C ILE A 197 -1.20 -2.05 7.47
N VAL A 198 0.07 -2.32 7.73
CA VAL A 198 0.78 -1.86 8.94
C VAL A 198 1.99 -1.05 8.52
N ALA A 199 2.11 0.20 8.98
CA ALA A 199 3.22 1.06 8.62
C ALA A 199 3.87 1.73 9.85
N TYR A 200 5.18 1.54 9.99
CA TYR A 200 6.02 2.24 10.95
C TYR A 200 7.15 2.93 10.18
N PRO A 201 6.84 4.01 9.43
CA PRO A 201 7.85 4.72 8.64
C PRO A 201 8.95 5.34 9.51
N SER A 202 10.08 5.63 8.89
CA SER A 202 11.07 6.53 9.45
C SER A 202 11.13 7.83 8.64
N ALA A 203 11.85 8.80 9.16
CA ALA A 203 12.17 10.03 8.44
C ALA A 203 13.69 10.25 8.42
N THR A 204 14.44 9.15 8.42
CA THR A 204 15.90 9.18 8.53
C THR A 204 16.51 9.82 7.28
N GLN A 205 15.90 9.61 6.11
CA GLN A 205 16.42 10.12 4.85
C GLN A 205 15.81 11.46 4.45
N SER A 206 14.48 11.61 4.52
CA SER A 206 13.77 12.84 4.11
C SER A 206 13.73 13.90 5.20
N GLY A 207 13.82 13.51 6.47
CA GLY A 207 13.59 14.40 7.61
C GLY A 207 12.11 14.77 7.83
N THR A 208 11.18 14.26 6.99
CA THR A 208 9.75 14.58 7.04
C THR A 208 8.90 13.34 7.34
N ASN A 209 7.71 13.57 7.88
CA ASN A 209 6.75 12.49 8.08
C ASN A 209 6.34 11.90 6.70
N SER A 210 6.17 10.58 6.64
CA SER A 210 5.69 9.90 5.43
C SER A 210 4.15 9.79 5.45
N ASP A 211 3.50 10.23 4.38
CA ASP A 211 2.09 9.96 4.13
C ASP A 211 1.91 8.49 3.69
N LEU A 212 0.78 7.87 4.01
CA LEU A 212 0.58 6.43 3.80
C LEU A 212 0.01 6.09 2.42
N LEU A 213 -1.17 6.60 2.07
CA LEU A 213 -1.86 6.28 0.83
C LEU A 213 -2.19 7.53 0.03
N TYR A 214 -1.68 7.58 -1.20
CA TYR A 214 -2.07 8.53 -2.23
C TYR A 214 -2.80 7.79 -3.36
N GLN A 215 -4.08 8.09 -3.57
CA GLN A 215 -4.90 7.46 -4.61
C GLN A 215 -5.43 8.47 -5.62
N ARG A 216 -5.28 8.16 -6.91
CA ARG A 216 -5.76 8.93 -8.07
C ARG A 216 -6.44 8.01 -9.07
N GLY A 217 -7.63 7.54 -8.74
CA GLY A 217 -8.41 6.60 -9.55
C GLY A 217 -8.42 5.16 -9.03
N GLY A 218 -8.89 4.24 -9.87
CA GLY A 218 -9.07 2.82 -9.54
C GLY A 218 -10.07 2.55 -8.41
N GLU A 219 -10.19 1.28 -8.03
CA GLU A 219 -11.03 0.82 -6.92
C GLU A 219 -10.19 0.04 -5.90
N LEU A 220 -10.18 0.53 -4.67
CA LEU A 220 -9.49 -0.07 -3.53
C LEU A 220 -10.46 -0.33 -2.38
N SER A 221 -10.38 -1.54 -1.83
CA SER A 221 -10.97 -1.87 -0.53
C SER A 221 -9.86 -2.28 0.43
N ILE A 222 -9.84 -1.69 1.62
CA ILE A 222 -8.83 -1.91 2.65
C ILE A 222 -9.55 -2.31 3.93
N GLY A 223 -9.20 -3.44 4.55
CA GLY A 223 -9.77 -3.85 5.83
C GLY A 223 -9.31 -2.92 6.96
N ASP A 224 -8.03 -2.97 7.27
CA ASP A 224 -7.43 -2.21 8.37
C ASP A 224 -6.14 -1.51 7.94
N ILE A 225 -5.97 -0.26 8.40
CA ILE A 225 -4.73 0.49 8.36
C ILE A 225 -4.31 0.78 9.78
N THR A 226 -3.09 0.37 10.15
CA THR A 226 -2.46 0.74 11.42
C THR A 226 -1.12 1.41 11.16
N THR A 227 -0.90 2.58 11.76
CA THR A 227 0.31 3.36 11.51
C THR A 227 0.91 3.90 12.80
N GLY A 228 2.24 3.89 12.92
CA GLY A 228 2.95 4.47 14.04
C GLY A 228 4.12 5.38 13.64
N THR A 229 5.04 5.60 14.58
CA THR A 229 6.29 6.35 14.35
C THR A 229 6.07 7.71 13.66
N THR A 230 6.67 7.94 12.48
CA THR A 230 6.71 9.23 11.78
C THR A 230 5.72 9.27 10.62
N THR A 231 4.47 8.87 10.88
CA THR A 231 3.39 8.93 9.89
C THR A 231 2.74 10.31 9.84
N GLY A 232 2.56 10.80 8.61
CA GLY A 232 1.79 12.00 8.27
C GLY A 232 0.31 11.70 8.08
N ARG A 233 -0.23 12.11 6.93
CA ARG A 233 -1.60 11.81 6.50
C ARG A 233 -1.73 10.33 6.15
N LEU A 234 -2.88 9.74 6.48
CA LEU A 234 -3.15 8.33 6.17
C LEU A 234 -3.66 8.14 4.75
N VAL A 235 -4.57 9.01 4.31
CA VAL A 235 -5.20 8.89 3.00
C VAL A 235 -5.33 10.24 2.33
N ASP A 236 -4.87 10.32 1.09
CA ASP A 236 -5.19 11.38 0.15
C ASP A 236 -5.77 10.77 -1.13
N THR A 237 -7.06 11.00 -1.40
CA THR A 237 -7.77 10.33 -2.51
C THR A 237 -8.55 11.31 -3.38
N GLN A 238 -8.51 11.11 -4.70
CA GLN A 238 -9.41 11.74 -5.68
C GLN A 238 -9.60 10.82 -6.89
N ASN A 239 -10.68 11.05 -7.64
CA ASN A 239 -11.06 10.34 -8.87
C ASN A 239 -11.24 8.81 -8.74
N GLY A 240 -11.11 8.23 -7.54
CA GLY A 240 -11.16 6.78 -7.30
C GLY A 240 -12.30 6.35 -6.38
N ARG A 241 -12.47 5.03 -6.25
CA ARG A 241 -13.35 4.41 -5.26
C ARG A 241 -12.48 3.87 -4.13
N LEU A 242 -12.76 4.28 -2.90
CA LEU A 242 -12.03 3.83 -1.73
C LEU A 242 -12.99 3.41 -0.63
N HIS A 243 -12.81 2.20 -0.12
CA HIS A 243 -13.42 1.77 1.13
C HIS A 243 -12.32 1.36 2.08
N VAL A 244 -12.30 1.94 3.27
CA VAL A 244 -11.43 1.52 4.38
C VAL A 244 -12.30 1.11 5.55
N GLY A 245 -12.09 -0.09 6.11
CA GLY A 245 -12.76 -0.52 7.33
C GLY A 245 -12.30 0.35 8.50
N ARG A 246 -11.03 0.24 8.90
CA ARG A 246 -10.49 1.00 10.03
C ARG A 246 -9.22 1.76 9.71
N LEU A 247 -9.13 2.98 10.23
CA LEU A 247 -7.90 3.75 10.34
C LEU A 247 -7.45 3.81 11.81
N HIS A 248 -6.25 3.33 12.12
CA HIS A 248 -5.65 3.41 13.44
C HIS A 248 -4.36 4.24 13.40
N TYR A 249 -4.41 5.44 13.96
CA TYR A 249 -3.33 6.42 13.98
C TYR A 249 -2.66 6.45 15.35
N GLU A 250 -1.44 5.90 15.44
CA GLU A 250 -0.65 5.81 16.68
C GLU A 250 0.81 6.29 16.51
N PRO A 251 1.07 7.48 15.93
CA PRO A 251 2.43 7.99 15.78
C PRO A 251 3.15 8.14 17.14
N VAL A 252 4.48 8.09 17.10
CA VAL A 252 5.32 8.32 18.28
C VAL A 252 6.44 9.27 17.89
N GLY A 253 6.58 10.37 18.63
CA GLY A 253 7.58 11.39 18.31
C GLY A 253 7.20 12.17 17.06
N GLN A 254 5.91 12.55 16.98
CA GLN A 254 5.35 13.26 15.83
C GLN A 254 6.12 14.55 15.53
N ARG A 255 6.79 14.60 14.37
CA ARG A 255 7.60 15.76 13.94
C ARG A 255 6.73 16.95 13.55
N THR A 256 5.66 16.69 12.81
CA THR A 256 4.66 17.67 12.39
C THR A 256 3.26 17.13 12.60
N VAL A 257 2.34 18.00 13.00
CA VAL A 257 0.92 17.65 13.16
C VAL A 257 0.26 17.72 11.79
N PRO A 258 -0.31 16.62 11.25
CA PRO A 258 -0.97 16.67 9.96
C PRO A 258 -2.22 17.55 10.02
N GLN A 259 -2.50 18.23 8.90
CA GLN A 259 -3.72 19.02 8.76
C GLN A 259 -4.97 18.14 8.78
N SER A 260 -4.89 16.95 8.18
CA SER A 260 -5.98 15.99 8.10
C SER A 260 -5.41 14.58 8.05
N LEU A 261 -6.06 13.60 8.69
CA LEU A 261 -5.70 12.18 8.50
C LEU A 261 -6.17 11.69 7.13
N VAL A 262 -7.29 12.21 6.67
CA VAL A 262 -7.91 11.86 5.39
C VAL A 262 -8.22 13.13 4.61
N ARG A 263 -7.72 13.23 3.38
CA ARG A 263 -8.11 14.24 2.41
C ARG A 263 -8.90 13.58 1.28
N ILE A 264 -10.10 14.11 1.03
CA ILE A 264 -10.99 13.65 -0.04
C ILE A 264 -11.14 14.78 -1.03
N GLY A 265 -10.69 14.53 -2.26
CA GLY A 265 -10.83 15.44 -3.39
C GLY A 265 -11.99 15.08 -4.30
N ARG A 266 -11.93 15.62 -5.52
CA ARG A 266 -13.00 15.53 -6.50
C ARG A 266 -13.25 14.14 -7.07
N ASN A 267 -14.45 13.95 -7.61
CA ASN A 267 -14.82 12.88 -8.53
C ASN A 267 -14.61 11.44 -8.03
N GLY A 268 -14.53 11.21 -6.72
CA GLY A 268 -14.41 9.89 -6.12
C GLY A 268 -15.69 9.40 -5.43
N ALA A 269 -15.58 8.23 -4.81
CA ALA A 269 -16.53 7.74 -3.80
C ALA A 269 -15.72 7.13 -2.65
N THR A 270 -15.98 7.55 -1.42
CA THR A 270 -15.14 7.16 -0.28
C THR A 270 -15.98 6.70 0.90
N ARG A 271 -15.49 5.69 1.63
CA ARG A 271 -16.11 5.21 2.86
C ARG A 271 -15.03 4.83 3.86
N PHE A 272 -15.19 5.29 5.09
CA PHE A 272 -14.34 4.93 6.22
C PHE A 272 -15.25 4.42 7.34
N ASP A 273 -15.16 3.16 7.77
CA ASP A 273 -16.10 2.63 8.78
C ASP A 273 -15.73 3.02 10.23
N ASP A 274 -14.43 3.11 10.53
CA ASP A 274 -13.91 3.41 11.87
C ASP A 274 -12.61 4.23 11.77
N VAL A 275 -12.41 5.14 12.72
CA VAL A 275 -11.16 5.89 12.87
C VAL A 275 -10.81 6.01 14.34
N LEU A 276 -9.60 5.60 14.69
CA LEU A 276 -9.04 5.73 16.03
C LEU A 276 -7.79 6.62 15.97
N VAL A 277 -7.83 7.76 16.67
CA VAL A 277 -6.67 8.61 16.94
C VAL A 277 -6.13 8.24 18.31
N ASP A 278 -5.17 7.32 18.36
CA ASP A 278 -4.72 6.72 19.61
C ASP A 278 -3.58 7.46 20.31
N SER A 279 -2.73 8.17 19.57
CA SER A 279 -1.67 8.99 20.17
C SER A 279 -1.44 10.30 19.41
N GLU A 280 -0.68 11.19 20.06
CA GLU A 280 -0.28 12.50 19.53
C GLU A 280 -1.49 13.33 19.06
N ALA A 281 -1.36 14.07 17.95
CA ALA A 281 -2.42 14.96 17.50
C ALA A 281 -2.63 14.98 15.98
N VAL A 282 -3.83 15.41 15.58
CA VAL A 282 -4.14 15.85 14.22
C VAL A 282 -4.99 17.13 14.30
N GLN A 283 -4.98 17.98 13.27
CA GLN A 283 -5.90 19.12 13.24
C GLN A 283 -7.34 18.67 13.01
N TYR A 284 -7.60 17.93 11.93
CA TYR A 284 -8.90 17.36 11.56
C TYR A 284 -8.78 15.87 11.25
N VAL A 285 -9.84 15.08 11.43
CA VAL A 285 -9.83 13.69 10.95
C VAL A 285 -10.00 13.67 9.43
N TYR A 286 -11.04 14.34 8.94
CA TYR A 286 -11.38 14.41 7.53
C TYR A 286 -11.29 15.84 7.00
N GLU A 287 -10.79 15.97 5.79
CA GLU A 287 -10.84 17.18 4.99
C GLU A 287 -11.57 16.89 3.68
N LEU A 288 -12.68 17.58 3.46
CA LEU A 288 -13.43 17.59 2.20
C LEU A 288 -12.99 18.79 1.37
N GLY A 289 -12.19 18.52 0.34
CA GLY A 289 -11.66 19.54 -0.57
C GLY A 289 -12.64 19.91 -1.69
N GLU A 290 -12.15 20.71 -2.64
CA GLU A 290 -12.92 21.12 -3.81
C GLU A 290 -13.41 19.92 -4.64
N GLY A 291 -14.69 19.93 -4.98
CA GLY A 291 -15.37 18.89 -5.75
C GLY A 291 -15.59 17.58 -4.98
N ALA A 292 -15.30 17.53 -3.68
CA ALA A 292 -15.56 16.34 -2.87
C ALA A 292 -17.07 16.03 -2.83
N GLY A 293 -17.40 14.74 -2.91
CA GLY A 293 -18.76 14.21 -2.94
C GLY A 293 -18.74 12.68 -2.75
N ASN A 294 -19.92 12.06 -2.55
CA ASN A 294 -20.06 10.62 -2.35
C ASN A 294 -19.17 10.04 -1.22
N ALA A 295 -18.97 10.80 -0.14
CA ALA A 295 -18.23 10.34 1.03
C ALA A 295 -19.18 9.83 2.13
N VAL A 296 -18.82 8.73 2.79
CA VAL A 296 -19.50 8.20 3.98
C VAL A 296 -18.49 8.14 5.13
N LEU A 297 -18.71 8.99 6.14
CA LEU A 297 -17.74 9.29 7.21
C LEU A 297 -18.38 9.07 8.58
N PHE A 298 -17.58 8.67 9.56
CA PHE A 298 -18.02 8.45 10.94
C PHE A 298 -17.16 9.26 11.91
N GLY A 299 -17.72 9.71 13.04
CA GLY A 299 -16.91 10.31 14.09
C GLY A 299 -15.86 9.32 14.61
N PRO A 300 -14.66 9.78 15.01
CA PRO A 300 -13.62 8.89 15.50
C PRO A 300 -14.09 8.18 16.78
N ALA A 301 -13.70 6.91 16.94
CA ALA A 301 -13.81 6.21 18.20
C ALA A 301 -12.96 6.90 19.28
N GLY A 302 -13.35 6.73 20.54
CA GLY A 302 -12.56 7.27 21.66
C GLY A 302 -11.14 6.69 21.65
N GLY A 303 -10.15 7.57 21.50
CA GLY A 303 -8.72 7.25 21.56
C GLY A 303 -7.99 8.15 22.55
N ARG A 304 -6.69 7.87 22.79
CA ARG A 304 -5.86 8.66 23.73
C ARG A 304 -5.21 9.87 23.05
N GLY A 305 -5.24 9.95 21.72
CA GLY A 305 -4.75 11.06 20.93
C GLY A 305 -5.73 12.24 20.89
N THR A 306 -5.32 13.34 20.26
CA THR A 306 -6.07 14.60 20.25
C THR A 306 -6.42 15.06 18.83
N VAL A 307 -7.71 15.27 18.55
CA VAL A 307 -8.16 16.08 17.41
C VAL A 307 -8.22 17.54 17.88
N ARG A 308 -7.34 18.40 17.36
CA ARG A 308 -7.12 19.77 17.87
C ARG A 308 -8.19 20.78 17.45
N ARG A 309 -8.84 20.54 16.31
CA ARG A 309 -9.93 21.37 15.77
C ARG A 309 -11.23 20.58 15.81
N ASN A 310 -11.88 20.44 14.67
CA ASN A 310 -13.11 19.69 14.49
C ASN A 310 -12.80 18.34 13.83
N VAL A 311 -13.76 17.42 13.77
CA VAL A 311 -13.54 16.12 13.12
C VAL A 311 -13.47 16.29 11.61
N VAL A 312 -14.38 17.10 11.05
CA VAL A 312 -14.49 17.33 9.60
C VAL A 312 -14.19 18.80 9.31
N ASN A 313 -13.33 19.05 8.33
CA ASN A 313 -13.19 20.36 7.70
C ASN A 313 -13.76 20.32 6.27
N VAL A 314 -14.63 21.26 5.93
CA VAL A 314 -15.00 21.55 4.54
C VAL A 314 -14.15 22.70 4.04
N SER A 315 -13.06 22.37 3.34
CA SER A 315 -12.03 23.32 2.91
C SER A 315 -12.28 23.90 1.51
N GLY A 316 -13.14 23.29 0.70
CA GLY A 316 -13.50 23.77 -0.64
C GLY A 316 -15.00 23.64 -0.97
N GLN A 317 -15.40 24.14 -2.15
CA GLN A 317 -16.75 23.97 -2.65
C GLN A 317 -17.00 22.49 -2.97
N LEU A 318 -18.00 21.89 -2.33
CA LEU A 318 -18.36 20.48 -2.53
C LEU A 318 -19.10 20.28 -3.85
N ASP A 319 -19.09 19.05 -4.36
CA ASP A 319 -19.90 18.68 -5.52
C ASP A 319 -21.39 18.78 -5.15
N ALA A 320 -22.15 19.59 -5.90
CA ALA A 320 -23.55 19.89 -5.61
C ALA A 320 -24.49 18.71 -5.89
N ASP A 321 -24.12 17.83 -6.82
CA ASP A 321 -24.94 16.70 -7.28
C ASP A 321 -24.61 15.41 -6.53
N ARG A 322 -23.51 15.41 -5.76
CA ARG A 322 -23.02 14.23 -5.04
C ARG A 322 -22.97 14.47 -3.54
N SER A 323 -24.02 14.04 -2.85
CA SER A 323 -24.10 14.18 -1.39
C SER A 323 -23.01 13.37 -0.67
N SER A 324 -22.53 13.91 0.45
CA SER A 324 -21.68 13.21 1.42
C SER A 324 -22.39 13.14 2.75
N TRP A 325 -22.14 12.08 3.53
CA TRP A 325 -22.79 11.83 4.81
C TRP A 325 -21.74 11.70 5.91
N TYR A 326 -21.92 12.47 6.98
CA TYR A 326 -21.12 12.37 8.19
C TYR A 326 -22.00 11.93 9.37
N PHE A 327 -21.69 10.79 9.94
CA PHE A 327 -22.34 10.20 11.10
C PHE A 327 -21.68 10.67 12.40
N GLY A 328 -21.85 11.95 12.70
CA GLY A 328 -21.40 12.60 13.93
C GLY A 328 -22.17 13.90 14.19
N ARG A 329 -21.73 14.71 15.16
CA ARG A 329 -22.46 15.92 15.58
C ARG A 329 -22.17 17.07 14.62
N VAL A 330 -23.13 18.00 14.50
CA VAL A 330 -22.94 19.24 13.71
C VAL A 330 -21.77 20.07 14.22
N ALA A 331 -21.56 20.08 15.54
CA ALA A 331 -20.42 20.76 16.17
C ALA A 331 -19.06 20.16 15.77
N ASP A 332 -19.02 18.95 15.20
CA ASP A 332 -17.78 18.34 14.74
C ASP A 332 -17.37 18.80 13.33
N VAL A 333 -18.14 19.71 12.71
CA VAL A 333 -17.89 20.19 11.34
C VAL A 333 -17.47 21.65 11.37
N ASP A 334 -16.33 21.92 10.76
CA ASP A 334 -15.82 23.26 10.47
C ASP A 334 -15.92 23.54 8.97
N VAL A 335 -16.15 24.80 8.61
CA VAL A 335 -16.26 25.26 7.22
C VAL A 335 -15.29 26.40 7.03
N THR A 336 -14.13 26.10 6.45
CA THR A 336 -13.09 27.10 6.17
C THR A 336 -13.04 27.54 4.71
N GLY A 337 -13.74 26.83 3.80
CA GLY A 337 -13.78 27.10 2.36
C GLY A 337 -14.82 28.16 1.92
N SER A 338 -14.88 28.40 0.60
CA SER A 338 -15.89 29.28 -0.01
C SER A 338 -17.32 28.73 0.15
N SER A 339 -18.32 29.62 0.08
CA SER A 339 -19.74 29.27 0.21
C SER A 339 -20.14 28.16 -0.78
N GLY A 340 -20.68 27.04 -0.27
CA GLY A 340 -21.04 25.88 -1.12
C GLY A 340 -20.98 24.53 -0.42
N THR A 341 -21.30 24.45 0.87
CA THR A 341 -21.22 23.21 1.69
C THR A 341 -22.46 22.32 1.56
N GLY A 342 -23.44 22.73 0.75
CA GLY A 342 -24.82 22.26 0.80
C GLY A 342 -25.03 20.78 0.48
N SER A 343 -24.01 20.05 0.05
CA SER A 343 -24.08 18.60 -0.21
C SER A 343 -23.54 17.72 0.93
N LEU A 344 -22.95 18.29 1.99
CA LEU A 344 -22.66 17.54 3.21
C LEU A 344 -23.90 17.42 4.10
N ARG A 345 -24.23 16.21 4.53
CA ARG A 345 -25.33 15.87 5.44
C ARG A 345 -24.75 15.36 6.76
N VAL A 346 -24.99 16.09 7.84
CA VAL A 346 -24.56 15.69 9.19
C VAL A 346 -25.72 14.99 9.89
N MET A 347 -25.49 13.75 10.32
CA MET A 347 -26.56 12.84 10.76
C MET A 347 -26.70 12.72 12.28
N GLY A 348 -25.87 13.38 13.10
CA GLY A 348 -25.86 13.22 14.56
C GLY A 348 -27.12 13.62 15.31
N THR A 349 -28.08 14.26 14.64
CA THR A 349 -29.43 14.53 15.18
C THR A 349 -30.55 13.99 14.28
N ALA A 350 -30.21 13.28 13.20
CA ALA A 350 -31.17 12.67 12.30
C ALA A 350 -31.78 11.45 13.00
N GLY A 351 -32.92 11.67 13.67
CA GLY A 351 -33.62 10.64 14.43
C GLY A 351 -33.27 10.66 15.91
N GLN A 352 -33.60 11.75 16.63
CA GLN A 352 -34.16 11.57 17.97
C GLN A 352 -35.36 10.62 17.80
N GLY A 353 -35.10 9.32 17.93
CA GLY A 353 -36.10 8.29 17.85
C GLY A 353 -37.18 8.63 18.86
N ARG A 354 -38.44 8.49 18.46
CA ARG A 354 -39.55 8.40 19.41
C ARG A 354 -39.39 7.06 20.14
N GLY A 355 -38.48 7.04 21.11
CA GLY A 355 -38.43 6.01 22.14
C GLY A 355 -39.71 6.06 22.97
#